data_AF-A0A944CAQ5-F1
#
_entry.id   AF-A0A944CAQ5-F1
#
_cell.length_a   1.000
_cell.length_b   1.000
_cell.length_c   1.000
_cell.angle_alpha   90.00
_cell.angle_beta   90.00
_cell.angle_gamma   90.00
#
_symmetry.space_group_name_H-M   'P 1'
#
loop_
_entity.id
_entity.type
_entity.pdbx_description
1 polymer ?
#
loop_
_entity_poly.entity_id
_entity_poly.type
_entity_poly.pdbx_seq_one_letter_code
_entity_poly.pdbx_strand_id
1 'polypeptide(L)'
;MHSHVHGTSNHEKTEELQVLATSFVDGFRSAEDKISYLRLSGIPFQKPGSDGLTLNLVDAAIASNWQIGTASPAFASRELVYMPFPGNMVSQRETMTFTYVSLSERADVDLVDILRERIASGETNP
;
A
#
# COMPACT_ATOMS: atom_id res chain seq x y z
N MET A 1 29.32 10.83 -23.71
CA MET A 1 28.08 10.05 -23.57
C MET A 1 27.37 10.58 -22.35
N HIS A 2 26.25 11.28 -22.55
CA HIS A 2 25.54 11.99 -21.49
C HIS A 2 24.58 11.04 -20.77
N SER A 3 24.82 10.83 -19.48
CA SER A 3 23.94 10.12 -18.55
C SER A 3 22.75 11.02 -18.21
N HIS A 4 21.58 10.69 -18.75
CA HIS A 4 20.32 11.24 -18.24
C HIS A 4 19.99 10.56 -16.90
N VAL A 5 20.50 11.13 -15.81
CA VAL A 5 19.88 10.95 -14.51
C VAL A 5 18.59 11.78 -14.51
N HIS A 6 17.47 11.19 -14.92
CA HIS A 6 16.17 11.74 -14.56
C HIS A 6 16.08 11.62 -13.04
N GLY A 7 16.24 12.73 -12.34
CA GLY A 7 15.82 12.82 -10.95
C GLY A 7 14.31 12.63 -10.93
N THR A 8 13.87 11.38 -10.79
CA THR A 8 12.44 11.06 -10.70
C THR A 8 11.87 11.82 -9.51
N SER A 9 10.90 12.68 -9.79
CA SER A 9 10.28 13.49 -8.75
C SER A 9 9.54 12.58 -7.75
N ASN A 10 9.36 13.02 -6.51
CA ASN A 10 8.59 12.23 -5.52
C ASN A 10 7.16 11.92 -6.00
N HIS A 11 6.62 12.77 -6.89
CA HIS A 11 5.33 12.58 -7.50
C HIS A 11 5.32 11.38 -8.46
N GLU A 12 6.28 11.31 -9.39
CA GLU A 12 6.43 10.20 -10.34
C GLU A 12 6.58 8.86 -9.63
N LYS A 13 7.39 8.80 -8.56
CA LYS A 13 7.56 7.59 -7.75
C LYS A 13 6.26 7.15 -7.06
N THR A 14 5.43 8.11 -6.66
CA THR A 14 4.14 7.82 -6.02
C THR A 14 3.13 7.30 -7.04
N GLU A 15 3.12 7.87 -8.25
CA GLU A 15 2.27 7.40 -9.35
C GLU A 15 2.66 5.98 -9.80
N GLU A 16 3.94 5.72 -10.00
CA GLU A 16 4.46 4.39 -10.34
C GLU A 16 4.06 3.35 -9.30
N LEU A 17 4.22 3.66 -8.02
CA LEU A 17 3.83 2.80 -6.91
C LEU A 17 2.33 2.51 -6.91
N GLN A 18 1.51 3.51 -7.23
CA GLN A 18 0.06 3.34 -7.32
C GLN A 18 -0.33 2.44 -8.51
N VAL A 19 0.35 2.56 -9.66
CA VAL A 19 0.13 1.68 -10.83
C VAL A 19 0.50 0.23 -10.49
N LEU A 20 1.63 0.01 -9.81
CA LEU A 20 2.05 -1.31 -9.35
C LEU A 20 1.05 -1.92 -8.37
N ALA A 21 0.59 -1.14 -7.39
CA ALA A 21 -0.40 -1.60 -6.41
C ALA A 21 -1.71 -2.01 -7.10
N THR A 22 -2.23 -1.20 -8.03
CA THR A 22 -3.44 -1.54 -8.79
C THR A 22 -3.26 -2.83 -9.58
N SER A 23 -2.15 -2.98 -10.31
CA SER A 23 -1.86 -4.18 -11.10
C SER A 23 -1.73 -5.43 -10.24
N PHE A 24 -1.13 -5.30 -9.04
CA PHE A 24 -1.06 -6.38 -8.07
C PHE A 24 -2.45 -6.79 -7.58
N VAL A 25 -3.30 -5.83 -7.21
CA VAL A 25 -4.66 -6.12 -6.71
C VAL A 25 -5.49 -6.82 -7.78
N ASP A 26 -5.41 -6.38 -9.04
CA ASP A 26 -6.11 -7.01 -10.16
C ASP A 26 -5.59 -8.44 -10.44
N GLY A 27 -4.26 -8.63 -10.39
CA GLY A 27 -3.64 -9.95 -10.51
C GLY A 27 -4.04 -10.89 -9.37
N PHE A 28 -4.00 -10.40 -8.13
CA PHE A 28 -4.43 -11.17 -6.96
C PHE A 28 -5.92 -11.53 -7.06
N ARG A 29 -6.78 -10.61 -7.50
CA ARG A 29 -8.23 -10.85 -7.67
C ARG A 29 -8.51 -11.91 -8.73
N SER A 30 -7.78 -11.89 -9.85
CA SER A 30 -7.95 -12.83 -10.97
C SER A 30 -7.27 -14.19 -10.80
N ALA A 31 -6.23 -14.30 -9.96
CA ALA A 31 -5.50 -15.55 -9.77
C ALA A 31 -6.40 -16.68 -9.22
N GLU A 32 -6.35 -17.87 -9.81
CA GLU A 32 -7.10 -19.02 -9.28
C GLU A 32 -6.52 -19.50 -7.93
N ASP A 33 -5.19 -19.55 -7.83
CA ASP A 33 -4.47 -19.85 -6.59
C ASP A 33 -3.84 -18.58 -6.01
N LYS A 34 -4.49 -18.04 -4.97
CA LYS A 34 -4.06 -16.83 -4.26
C LYS A 34 -2.71 -17.02 -3.57
N ILE A 35 -2.43 -18.20 -3.03
CA ILE A 35 -1.19 -18.47 -2.30
C ILE A 35 -0.02 -18.52 -3.26
N SER A 36 -0.17 -19.22 -4.39
CA SER A 36 0.84 -19.26 -5.44
C SER A 36 1.11 -17.87 -6.01
N TYR A 37 0.06 -17.05 -6.21
CA TYR A 37 0.23 -15.66 -6.63
C TYR A 37 1.06 -14.85 -5.64
N LEU A 38 0.75 -14.91 -4.33
CA LEU A 38 1.51 -14.20 -3.30
C LEU A 38 2.97 -14.64 -3.23
N ARG A 39 3.26 -15.93 -3.44
CA ARG A 39 4.63 -16.44 -3.52
C ARG A 39 5.36 -15.89 -4.74
N LEU A 40 4.72 -15.94 -5.92
CA LEU A 40 5.30 -15.44 -7.16
C LEU A 40 5.55 -13.94 -7.11
N SER A 41 4.65 -13.20 -6.47
CA SER A 41 4.78 -11.75 -6.33
C SER A 41 5.76 -11.34 -5.24
N GLY A 42 6.35 -12.28 -4.50
CA GLY A 42 7.38 -12.01 -3.51
C GLY A 42 6.86 -11.43 -2.20
N ILE A 43 5.58 -11.64 -1.86
CA ILE A 43 5.07 -11.26 -0.54
C ILE A 43 5.65 -12.22 0.51
N PRO A 44 6.31 -11.71 1.56
CA PRO A 44 6.85 -12.56 2.61
C PRO A 44 5.69 -13.19 3.39
N PHE A 45 5.71 -14.51 3.55
CA PHE A 45 4.76 -15.24 4.40
C PHE A 45 5.16 -15.19 5.87
N GLN A 46 6.42 -14.83 6.14
CA GLN A 46 6.99 -14.70 7.46
C GLN A 46 7.88 -13.46 7.50
N LYS A 47 7.82 -12.72 8.61
CA LYS A 47 8.70 -11.57 8.86
C LYS A 47 9.08 -11.52 10.34
N PRO A 48 10.21 -10.88 10.70
CA PRO A 48 10.53 -10.63 12.10
C PRO A 48 9.53 -9.65 12.71
N GLY A 49 9.04 -9.97 13.91
CA GLY A 49 8.30 -9.08 14.80
C GLY A 49 9.22 -8.18 15.60
N SER A 50 8.64 -7.18 16.26
CA SER A 50 9.34 -6.22 17.12
C SER A 50 9.94 -6.87 18.37
N ASP A 51 9.34 -7.97 18.83
CA ASP A 51 9.77 -8.80 19.96
C ASP A 51 10.76 -9.92 19.56
N GLY A 52 11.15 -9.98 18.28
CA GLY A 52 12.03 -11.00 17.73
C GLY A 52 11.34 -12.33 17.40
N LEU A 53 10.03 -12.47 17.64
CA LEU A 53 9.26 -13.63 17.20
C LEU A 53 8.94 -13.53 15.72
N THR A 54 8.73 -14.69 15.08
CA THR A 54 8.28 -14.73 13.69
C THR A 54 6.79 -14.41 13.61
N LEU A 55 6.45 -13.35 12.90
CA LEU A 55 5.09 -13.05 12.48
C LEU A 55 4.75 -13.88 11.23
N ASN A 56 3.59 -14.52 11.21
CA ASN A 56 3.10 -15.33 10.09
C ASN A 56 1.94 -14.62 9.40
N LEU A 57 1.96 -14.60 8.07
CA LEU A 57 0.86 -14.08 7.26
C LEU A 57 -0.37 -14.97 7.43
N VAL A 58 -1.49 -14.39 7.87
CA VAL A 58 -2.74 -15.13 8.11
C VAL A 58 -3.92 -14.61 7.32
N ASP A 59 -3.87 -13.35 6.86
CA ASP A 59 -4.96 -12.75 6.10
C ASP A 59 -4.44 -11.74 5.07
N ALA A 60 -5.20 -11.61 3.98
CA ALA A 60 -4.98 -10.64 2.92
C ALA A 60 -6.34 -10.04 2.52
N ALA A 61 -6.55 -8.77 2.85
CA ALA A 61 -7.83 -8.09 2.68
C ALA A 61 -7.72 -7.03 1.57
N ILE A 62 -8.74 -6.95 0.71
CA ILE A 62 -8.92 -5.84 -0.24
C ILE A 62 -10.12 -5.02 0.21
N ALA A 63 -9.96 -3.70 0.29
CA ALA A 63 -11.01 -2.76 0.63
C ALA A 63 -11.13 -1.66 -0.44
N SER A 64 -12.36 -1.34 -0.83
CA SER A 64 -12.66 -0.18 -1.65
C SER A 64 -12.99 1.00 -0.74
N ASN A 65 -12.30 2.11 -0.94
CA ASN A 65 -12.43 3.32 -0.14
C ASN A 65 -12.83 4.51 -1.03
N TRP A 66 -13.60 5.43 -0.47
CA TRP A 66 -13.96 6.69 -1.12
C TRP A 66 -13.67 7.84 -0.16
N GLN A 67 -12.84 8.78 -0.59
CA GLN A 67 -12.66 10.00 0.16
C GLN A 67 -13.74 11.00 -0.25
N ILE A 68 -14.61 11.37 0.70
CA ILE A 68 -15.76 12.23 0.45
C ILE A 68 -15.53 13.71 0.78
N GLY A 69 -14.39 14.04 1.41
CA GLY A 69 -14.07 15.40 1.82
C GLY A 69 -12.80 15.49 2.66
N THR A 70 -12.53 16.70 3.15
CA THR A 70 -11.43 17.01 4.08
C THR A 70 -11.94 17.87 5.22
N ALA A 71 -11.24 17.85 6.35
CA ALA A 71 -11.50 18.74 7.47
C ALA A 71 -10.17 19.36 7.93
N SER A 72 -10.16 20.67 8.12
CA SER A 72 -8.95 21.42 8.48
C SER A 72 -9.20 22.28 9.72
N PRO A 73 -8.21 22.48 10.61
CA PRO A 73 -8.35 23.38 11.75
C PRO A 73 -8.72 24.79 11.31
N ALA A 74 -9.74 25.38 11.94
CA ALA A 74 -10.06 26.79 11.75
C ALA A 74 -9.03 27.68 12.47
N PHE A 75 -8.66 28.80 11.84
CA PHE A 75 -7.69 29.71 12.43
C PHE A 75 -8.20 30.27 13.76
N ALA A 76 -7.39 30.15 14.83
CA ALA A 76 -7.71 30.61 16.18
C ALA A 76 -9.04 30.06 16.77
N SER A 77 -9.48 28.89 16.33
CA SER A 77 -10.70 28.23 16.82
C SER A 77 -10.44 26.77 17.20
N ARG A 78 -11.31 26.22 18.05
CA ARG A 78 -11.36 24.78 18.37
C ARG A 78 -12.22 23.99 17.37
N GLU A 79 -12.78 24.66 16.37
CA GLU A 79 -13.65 24.07 15.36
C GLU A 79 -12.87 23.63 14.11
N LEU A 80 -13.46 22.69 13.36
CA LEU A 80 -12.96 22.24 12.06
C LEU A 80 -13.80 22.86 10.94
N VAL A 81 -13.13 23.28 9.87
CA VAL A 81 -13.78 23.62 8.60
C VAL A 81 -13.90 22.36 7.77
N TYR A 82 -15.13 21.90 7.54
CA TYR A 82 -15.41 20.76 6.67
C TYR A 82 -15.54 21.20 5.20
N MET A 83 -14.82 20.52 4.32
CA MET A 83 -14.78 20.78 2.89
C MET A 83 -15.15 19.48 2.15
N PRO A 84 -16.43 19.27 1.82
CA PRO A 84 -16.86 18.10 1.05
C PRO A 84 -16.29 18.19 -0.36
N PHE A 85 -15.93 17.05 -0.93
CA PHE A 85 -15.52 16.99 -2.32
C PHE A 85 -16.74 17.04 -3.25
N PRO A 86 -16.64 17.72 -4.40
CA PRO A 86 -17.61 17.57 -5.48
C PRO A 86 -17.80 16.09 -5.84
N GLY A 87 -19.02 15.66 -6.14
CA GLY A 87 -19.30 14.24 -6.40
C GLY A 87 -18.47 13.63 -7.52
N ASN A 88 -18.11 14.42 -8.54
CA ASN A 88 -17.22 14.01 -9.63
C ASN A 88 -15.74 13.88 -9.24
N MET A 89 -15.35 14.38 -8.06
CA MET A 89 -14.00 14.26 -7.51
C MET A 89 -13.88 13.10 -6.51
N VAL A 90 -14.99 12.46 -6.10
CA VAL A 90 -14.97 11.28 -5.24
C VAL A 90 -14.62 10.07 -6.10
N SER A 91 -13.36 9.65 -6.05
CA SER A 91 -12.87 8.46 -6.73
C SER A 91 -12.77 7.27 -5.79
N GLN A 92 -12.98 6.07 -6.35
CA GLN A 92 -12.71 4.82 -5.66
C GLN A 92 -11.19 4.61 -5.57
N ARG A 93 -10.71 4.28 -4.37
CA ARG A 93 -9.34 3.84 -4.13
C ARG A 93 -9.35 2.47 -3.48
N GLU A 94 -8.72 1.50 -4.12
CA GLU A 94 -8.55 0.18 -3.52
C GLU A 94 -7.28 0.16 -2.66
N THR A 95 -7.38 -0.47 -1.50
CA THR A 95 -6.25 -0.76 -0.61
C THR A 95 -6.18 -2.26 -0.39
N MET A 96 -4.96 -2.78 -0.22
CA MET A 96 -4.75 -4.18 0.11
C MET A 96 -3.85 -4.27 1.34
N THR A 97 -4.29 -5.03 2.34
CA THR A 97 -3.63 -5.12 3.65
C THR A 97 -3.34 -6.57 3.98
N PHE A 98 -2.11 -6.84 4.39
CA PHE A 98 -1.64 -8.14 4.84
C PHE A 98 -1.58 -8.17 6.36
N THR A 99 -2.31 -9.10 6.97
CA THR A 99 -2.29 -9.29 8.43
C THR A 99 -1.27 -10.36 8.79
N TYR A 100 -0.31 -9.98 9.62
CA TYR A 100 0.68 -10.86 10.20
C TYR A 100 0.47 -11.01 11.70
N VAL A 101 0.62 -12.23 12.23
CA VAL A 101 0.47 -12.50 13.66
C VAL A 101 1.56 -13.40 14.22
N SER A 102 1.94 -13.14 15.46
CA SER A 102 2.71 -14.04 16.34
C SER A 102 1.87 -14.32 17.59
N LEU A 103 2.49 -14.89 18.62
CA LEU A 103 1.83 -15.12 19.90
C LEU A 103 1.47 -13.81 20.64
N SER A 104 2.26 -12.76 20.43
CA SER A 104 2.22 -11.50 21.20
C SER A 104 1.98 -10.26 20.34
N GLU A 105 2.10 -10.37 19.02
CA GLU A 105 2.04 -9.21 18.12
C GLU A 105 1.11 -9.49 16.93
N ARG A 106 0.41 -8.42 16.50
CA ARG A 106 -0.31 -8.35 15.23
C ARG A 106 0.20 -7.13 14.47
N ALA A 107 0.52 -7.31 13.20
CA ALA A 107 0.94 -6.23 12.31
C ALA A 107 0.09 -6.27 11.02
N ASP A 108 -0.61 -5.19 10.74
CA ASP A 108 -1.32 -4.99 9.49
C ASP A 108 -0.44 -4.14 8.58
N VAL A 109 -0.06 -4.67 7.42
CA VAL A 109 0.90 -4.04 6.49
C VAL A 109 0.21 -3.74 5.16
N ASP A 110 0.27 -2.49 4.71
CA ASP A 110 -0.28 -2.11 3.41
C ASP A 110 0.63 -2.57 2.26
N LEU A 111 0.02 -3.03 1.17
CA LEU A 111 0.73 -3.41 -0.06
C LEU A 111 1.67 -2.31 -0.56
N VAL A 112 1.25 -1.05 -0.48
CA VAL A 112 2.03 0.12 -0.92
C VAL A 112 3.34 0.21 -0.14
N ASP A 113 3.34 -0.12 1.15
CA ASP A 113 4.54 -0.08 1.99
C ASP A 113 5.50 -1.22 1.62
N ILE A 114 4.99 -2.43 1.38
CA ILE A 114 5.80 -3.56 0.90
C ILE A 114 6.47 -3.22 -0.44
N LEU A 115 5.71 -2.68 -1.39
CA LEU A 115 6.22 -2.30 -2.70
C LEU A 115 7.27 -1.18 -2.59
N ARG A 116 7.05 -0.19 -1.72
CA ARG A 116 8.00 0.88 -1.46
C ARG A 116 9.32 0.35 -0.90
N GLU A 117 9.26 -0.56 0.07
CA GLU A 117 10.45 -1.19 0.66
C GLU A 117 11.24 -1.98 -0.39
N ARG A 118 10.55 -2.72 -1.28
CA ARG A 118 11.18 -3.48 -2.36
C ARG A 118 11.86 -2.62 -3.42
N ILE A 119 11.23 -1.50 -3.80
CA ILE A 119 11.84 -0.53 -4.72
C ILE A 119 13.07 0.09 -4.06
N ALA A 120 13.01 0.40 -2.76
CA ALA A 120 14.13 0.94 -2.01
C ALA A 120 15.29 -0.07 -1.84
N SER A 121 15.00 -1.37 -1.74
CA SER A 121 16.01 -2.43 -1.65
C SER A 121 16.64 -2.82 -3.00
N GLY A 122 16.09 -2.32 -4.12
CA GLY A 122 16.56 -2.66 -5.46
C GLY A 122 16.09 -4.02 -5.96
N GLU A 123 15.14 -4.66 -5.28
CA GLU A 123 14.51 -5.91 -5.68
C GLU A 123 13.40 -5.68 -6.73
N THR A 124 13.75 -5.01 -7.83
CA THR A 124 12.94 -5.06 -9.05
C THR A 124 13.30 -6.36 -9.76
N ASN A 125 12.49 -7.40 -9.58
CA ASN A 125 12.66 -8.65 -10.33
C ASN A 125 12.59 -8.31 -11.84
N PRO A 126 13.57 -8.76 -12.67
CA PRO A 126 13.52 -8.55 -14.12
C PRO A 126 12.35 -9.26 -14.81
#